data_AF-A0AAU1A5G8-F1
#
_entry.id   AF-A0AAU1A5G8-F1
#
_cell.length_a   1.000
_cell.length_b   1.000
_cell.length_c   1.000
_cell.angle_alpha   90.00
_cell.angle_beta   90.00
_cell.angle_gamma   90.00
#
_symmetry.space_group_name_H-M   'P 1'
#
loop_
_entity.id
_entity.type
_entity.pdbx_description
1 polymer ?
#
loop_
_entity_poly.entity_id
_entity_poly.type
_entity_poly.pdbx_seq_one_letter_code
_entity_poly.pdbx_strand_id
1 'polypeptide(L)'
;MAYGRTSEATLNSTGQPAGRSRGPRQDAVRNRNKLLDAVGAILESEPASVSMPLVARQAGLSTATAYRYFSTLEELISAYVYSTIVELRNFSHDCPKTGTALFEAVAAERVRLVRRHGAATVQVRSRQGFLARLQAQDHVITAVRDIWERPIRAAMRQLGVADEHFDHALFLYNIMFDPRDILDLVATGLDEAAVVRRLTRAYYGAVRGWVDADSG
;
A
#
# COMPACT_ATOMS: atom_id res chain seq x y z
N MET A 1 51.59 -49.10 -4.64
CA MET A 1 51.55 -48.87 -3.17
C MET A 1 51.61 -47.36 -2.96
N ALA A 2 50.76 -46.63 -2.24
CA ALA A 2 49.63 -46.94 -1.36
C ALA A 2 48.64 -45.74 -1.30
N TYR A 3 47.38 -46.09 -1.04
CA TYR A 3 46.16 -45.37 -0.60
C TYR A 3 46.15 -43.85 -0.28
N GLY A 4 45.01 -43.22 -0.62
CA GLY A 4 44.65 -41.83 -0.30
C GLY A 4 43.96 -41.59 1.06
N ARG A 5 43.48 -40.35 1.26
CA ARG A 5 42.43 -40.00 2.23
C ARG A 5 41.84 -38.60 1.95
N THR A 6 40.52 -38.57 1.77
CA THR A 6 39.62 -37.41 1.70
C THR A 6 39.04 -37.08 3.08
N SER A 7 38.72 -35.79 3.28
CA SER A 7 37.68 -35.18 4.14
C SER A 7 37.21 -35.85 5.44
N GLU A 8 37.28 -35.11 6.55
CA GLU A 8 36.39 -35.31 7.71
C GLU A 8 35.55 -34.07 7.97
N ALA A 9 34.30 -34.15 7.52
CA ALA A 9 33.20 -33.36 8.04
C ALA A 9 32.67 -34.05 9.30
N THR A 10 32.50 -33.29 10.38
CA THR A 10 31.96 -33.74 11.66
C THR A 10 30.52 -34.23 11.48
N LEU A 11 30.31 -35.55 11.54
CA LEU A 11 29.00 -36.20 11.49
C LEU A 11 28.42 -36.32 12.91
N ASN A 12 27.11 -36.08 13.03
CA ASN A 12 26.34 -36.37 14.25
C ASN A 12 25.60 -37.72 14.08
N SER A 13 25.37 -38.46 15.18
CA SER A 13 25.09 -39.90 15.18
C SER A 13 23.69 -40.36 14.70
N THR A 14 22.92 -39.53 13.99
CA THR A 14 21.57 -39.90 13.53
C THR A 14 21.25 -39.62 12.06
N GLY A 15 22.21 -39.17 11.24
CA GLY A 15 22.07 -39.21 9.77
C GLY A 15 20.84 -38.52 9.15
N GLN A 16 20.19 -37.60 9.86
CA GLN A 16 19.07 -36.81 9.32
C GLN A 16 19.49 -35.36 9.07
N PRO A 17 19.11 -34.76 7.93
CA PRO A 17 19.33 -33.34 7.73
C PRO A 17 18.57 -32.58 8.82
N ALA A 18 19.27 -31.73 9.55
CA ALA A 18 18.70 -30.86 10.57
C ALA A 18 17.61 -30.00 9.91
N GLY A 19 16.35 -30.43 10.08
CA GLY A 19 15.20 -29.65 9.68
C GLY A 19 15.28 -28.32 10.41
N ARG A 20 15.49 -27.22 9.68
CA ARG A 20 15.43 -25.87 10.21
C ARG A 20 14.12 -25.75 10.99
N SER A 21 14.20 -25.65 12.31
CA SER A 21 13.07 -25.43 13.18
C SER A 21 12.47 -24.06 12.84
N ARG A 22 11.46 -24.06 11.98
CA ARG A 22 10.67 -22.87 11.67
C ARG A 22 9.92 -22.53 12.96
N GLY A 23 10.45 -21.56 13.72
CA GLY A 23 9.91 -21.25 15.04
C GLY A 23 8.43 -20.82 14.98
N PRO A 24 7.65 -21.00 16.06
CA PRO A 24 6.22 -20.67 16.11
C PRO A 24 5.85 -19.25 15.62
N ARG A 25 6.75 -18.28 15.81
CA ARG A 25 6.59 -16.90 15.31
C ARG A 25 6.61 -16.81 13.78
N GLN A 26 7.46 -17.59 13.11
CA GLN A 26 7.56 -17.60 11.66
C GLN A 26 6.30 -18.19 11.02
N ASP A 27 5.73 -19.23 11.64
CA ASP A 27 4.46 -19.81 11.21
C ASP A 27 3.29 -18.86 11.42
N ALA A 28 3.27 -18.13 12.54
CA ALA A 28 2.25 -17.12 12.81
C ALA A 28 2.26 -15.99 11.76
N VAL A 29 3.43 -15.44 11.44
CA VAL A 29 3.56 -14.41 10.39
C VAL A 29 3.14 -14.94 9.03
N ARG A 30 3.58 -16.15 8.66
CA ARG A 30 3.19 -16.77 7.38
C ARG A 30 1.68 -16.95 7.28
N ASN A 31 1.04 -17.48 8.32
CA ASN A 31 -0.40 -17.73 8.30
C ASN A 31 -1.20 -16.43 8.27
N ARG A 32 -0.75 -15.40 8.99
CA ARG A 32 -1.32 -14.06 8.90
C ARG A 32 -1.24 -13.52 7.45
N ASN A 33 -0.07 -13.62 6.82
CA ASN A 33 0.09 -13.17 5.43
C ASN A 33 -0.79 -13.95 4.45
N LYS A 34 -0.91 -15.27 4.60
CA LYS A 34 -1.82 -16.08 3.78
C LYS A 34 -3.27 -15.61 3.85
N LEU A 35 -3.74 -15.19 5.03
CA LEU A 35 -5.09 -14.64 5.20
C LEU A 35 -5.23 -13.28 4.49
N LEU A 36 -4.20 -12.42 4.57
CA LEU A 36 -4.17 -11.13 3.88
C LEU A 36 -4.15 -11.29 2.35
N ASP A 37 -3.34 -12.22 1.84
CA ASP A 37 -3.28 -12.53 0.40
C ASP A 37 -4.63 -13.08 -0.09
N ALA A 38 -5.22 -14.00 0.67
CA ALA A 38 -6.50 -14.61 0.32
C ALA A 38 -7.66 -13.60 0.32
N VAL A 39 -7.78 -12.75 1.36
CA VAL A 39 -8.82 -11.71 1.38
C VAL A 39 -8.64 -10.72 0.24
N GLY A 40 -7.39 -10.36 -0.08
CA GLY A 40 -7.10 -9.48 -1.20
C GLY A 40 -7.54 -10.03 -2.55
N ALA A 41 -7.21 -11.29 -2.83
CA ALA A 41 -7.62 -11.94 -4.07
C ALA A 41 -9.15 -12.06 -4.22
N ILE A 42 -9.87 -12.29 -3.11
CA ILE A 42 -11.33 -12.33 -3.11
C ILE A 42 -11.92 -10.93 -3.35
N LEU A 43 -11.36 -9.90 -2.71
CA LEU A 43 -11.80 -8.51 -2.89
C LEU A 43 -11.58 -7.98 -4.31
N GLU A 44 -10.55 -8.48 -5.01
CA GLU A 44 -10.25 -8.16 -6.41
C GLU A 44 -11.24 -8.82 -7.38
N SER A 45 -11.65 -10.06 -7.12
CA SER A 45 -12.47 -10.86 -8.03
C SER A 45 -13.97 -10.78 -7.76
N GLU A 46 -14.38 -10.94 -6.49
CA GLU A 46 -15.78 -11.04 -6.06
C GLU A 46 -15.99 -10.39 -4.67
N PRO A 47 -15.85 -9.06 -4.54
CA PRO A 47 -15.93 -8.39 -3.25
C PRO A 47 -17.26 -8.60 -2.50
N ALA A 48 -18.37 -8.85 -3.21
CA ALA A 48 -19.67 -9.15 -2.61
C ALA A 48 -19.74 -10.53 -1.91
N SER A 49 -18.84 -11.46 -2.26
CA SER A 49 -18.80 -12.82 -1.73
C SER A 49 -17.90 -12.98 -0.49
N VAL A 50 -17.19 -11.91 -0.10
CA VAL A 50 -16.15 -11.97 0.93
C VAL A 50 -16.71 -12.42 2.28
N SER A 51 -16.11 -13.45 2.86
CA SER A 51 -16.49 -14.00 4.18
C SER A 51 -15.31 -14.69 4.84
N MET A 52 -15.28 -14.73 6.18
CA MET A 52 -14.19 -15.39 6.91
C MET A 52 -14.00 -16.86 6.52
N PRO A 53 -15.06 -17.69 6.36
CA PRO A 53 -14.90 -19.09 5.91
C PRO A 53 -14.31 -19.22 4.50
N LEU A 54 -14.71 -18.34 3.56
CA LEU A 54 -14.18 -18.31 2.21
C LEU A 54 -12.68 -17.97 2.22
N VAL A 55 -12.31 -16.93 2.97
CA VAL A 55 -10.92 -16.50 3.11
C VAL A 55 -10.06 -17.59 3.73
N ALA A 56 -10.52 -18.21 4.82
CA ALA A 56 -9.80 -19.30 5.49
C ALA A 56 -9.54 -20.48 4.54
N ARG A 57 -10.57 -20.90 3.78
CA ARG A 57 -10.47 -21.95 2.78
C ARG A 57 -9.42 -21.61 1.72
N GLN A 58 -9.46 -20.39 1.19
CA GLN A 58 -8.53 -19.93 0.16
C GLN A 58 -7.09 -19.80 0.69
N ALA A 59 -6.91 -19.44 1.96
CA ALA A 59 -5.62 -19.41 2.64
C ALA A 59 -5.08 -20.83 3.00
N GLY A 60 -5.88 -21.88 2.81
CA GLY A 60 -5.55 -23.25 3.22
C GLY A 60 -5.50 -23.41 4.75
N LEU A 61 -6.36 -22.69 5.48
CA LEU A 61 -6.46 -22.70 6.94
C LEU A 61 -7.88 -23.07 7.38
N SER A 62 -8.02 -23.58 8.61
CA SER A 62 -9.36 -23.77 9.19
C SER A 62 -9.98 -22.42 9.55
N THR A 63 -11.31 -22.32 9.52
CA THR A 63 -12.03 -21.10 9.95
C THR A 63 -11.71 -20.74 11.41
N ALA A 64 -11.61 -21.73 12.30
CA ALA A 64 -11.21 -21.52 13.69
C ALA A 64 -9.79 -20.94 13.79
N THR A 65 -8.85 -21.40 12.95
CA THR A 65 -7.51 -20.81 12.86
C THR A 65 -7.56 -19.37 12.39
N ALA A 66 -8.35 -19.04 11.37
CA ALA A 66 -8.50 -17.67 10.88
C ALA A 66 -9.01 -16.73 11.98
N TYR A 67 -10.05 -17.13 12.73
CA TYR A 67 -10.59 -16.37 13.86
C TYR A 67 -9.59 -16.15 15.00
N ARG A 68 -8.55 -17.00 15.13
CA ARG A 68 -7.46 -16.77 16.10
C ARG A 68 -6.50 -15.65 15.68
N TYR A 69 -6.42 -15.32 14.39
CA TYR A 69 -5.60 -14.21 13.88
C TYR A 69 -6.38 -12.92 13.74
N PHE A 70 -7.65 -13.02 13.33
CA PHE A 70 -8.54 -11.88 13.12
C PHE A 70 -9.91 -12.24 13.67
N SER A 71 -10.35 -11.51 14.69
CA SER A 71 -11.58 -11.80 15.42
C SER A 71 -12.82 -11.54 14.55
N THR A 72 -12.71 -10.63 13.59
CA THR A 72 -13.78 -10.32 12.63
C THR A 72 -13.25 -10.20 11.20
N LEU A 73 -14.17 -10.23 10.23
CA LEU A 73 -13.83 -10.02 8.83
C LEU A 73 -13.37 -8.58 8.58
N GLU A 74 -14.00 -7.61 9.27
CA GLU A 74 -13.65 -6.19 9.21
C GLU A 74 -12.24 -5.94 9.71
N GLU A 75 -11.81 -6.64 10.78
CA GLU A 75 -10.44 -6.57 11.28
C GLU A 75 -9.44 -7.06 10.22
N LEU A 76 -9.74 -8.18 9.57
CA LEU A 76 -8.92 -8.72 8.48
C LEU A 76 -8.86 -7.78 7.27
N ILE A 77 -10.00 -7.24 6.83
CA ILE A 77 -10.07 -6.27 5.74
C ILE A 77 -9.29 -5.00 6.10
N SER A 78 -9.43 -4.49 7.32
CA SER A 78 -8.69 -3.31 7.79
C SER A 78 -7.19 -3.56 7.81
N ALA A 79 -6.74 -4.72 8.28
CA ALA A 79 -5.34 -5.11 8.26
C ALA A 79 -4.80 -5.26 6.83
N TYR A 80 -5.61 -5.77 5.91
CA TYR A 80 -5.29 -5.84 4.50
C TYR A 80 -5.14 -4.45 3.88
N VAL A 81 -6.12 -3.56 4.07
CA VAL A 81 -6.04 -2.17 3.60
C VAL A 81 -4.79 -1.48 4.14
N TYR A 82 -4.51 -1.63 5.43
CA TYR A 82 -3.30 -1.09 6.04
C TYR A 82 -2.02 -1.63 5.38
N SER A 83 -1.99 -2.92 5.01
CA SER A 83 -0.84 -3.49 4.29
C SER A 83 -0.60 -2.83 2.92
N THR A 84 -1.67 -2.44 2.21
CA THR A 84 -1.56 -1.70 0.93
C THR A 84 -1.00 -0.28 1.11
N ILE A 85 -1.33 0.37 2.24
CA ILE A 85 -0.77 1.68 2.61
C ILE A 85 0.74 1.54 2.87
N VAL A 86 1.13 0.49 3.60
CA VAL A 86 2.54 0.17 3.87
C VAL A 86 3.30 -0.15 2.57
N GLU A 87 2.70 -0.90 1.65
CA GLU A 87 3.28 -1.19 0.34
C GLU A 87 3.58 0.10 -0.44
N LEU A 88 2.62 1.01 -0.55
CA LEU A 88 2.82 2.29 -1.23
C LEU A 88 3.86 3.17 -0.52
N ARG A 89 3.90 3.15 0.83
CA ARG A 89 4.91 3.87 1.62
C ARG A 89 6.31 3.36 1.33
N ASN A 90 6.49 2.04 1.33
CA ASN A 90 7.79 1.42 1.03
C ASN A 90 8.20 1.74 -0.42
N PHE A 91 7.28 1.62 -1.38
CA PHE A 91 7.55 2.01 -2.76
C PHE A 91 8.01 3.48 -2.87
N SER A 92 7.31 4.40 -2.19
CA SER A 92 7.68 5.82 -2.18
C SER A 92 9.06 6.07 -1.55
N HIS A 93 9.35 5.38 -0.45
CA HIS A 93 10.64 5.46 0.23
C HIS A 93 11.79 4.94 -0.66
N ASP A 94 11.62 3.76 -1.23
CA ASP A 94 12.65 3.05 -1.99
C ASP A 94 12.80 3.58 -3.42
N CYS A 95 11.87 4.41 -3.90
CA CYS A 95 11.93 4.95 -5.26
C CYS A 95 13.17 5.83 -5.45
N PRO A 96 14.06 5.52 -6.42
CA PRO A 96 15.28 6.28 -6.65
C PRO A 96 15.04 7.55 -7.47
N LYS A 97 13.84 7.72 -8.04
CA LYS A 97 13.50 8.88 -8.87
C LYS A 97 13.46 10.16 -8.03
N THR A 98 13.57 11.30 -8.71
CA THR A 98 13.60 12.64 -8.11
C THR A 98 12.72 13.60 -8.90
N GLY A 99 12.51 14.81 -8.35
CA GLY A 99 11.67 15.84 -8.97
C GLY A 99 10.24 15.34 -9.20
N THR A 100 9.63 15.75 -10.32
CA THR A 100 8.29 15.31 -10.72
C THR A 100 8.23 13.83 -11.07
N ALA A 101 9.32 13.24 -11.58
CA ALA A 101 9.37 11.82 -11.91
C ALA A 101 9.18 10.89 -10.70
N LEU A 102 9.54 11.36 -9.48
CA LEU A 102 9.22 10.66 -8.24
C LEU A 102 7.70 10.67 -7.99
N PHE A 103 7.08 11.84 -8.05
CA PHE A 103 5.63 11.98 -7.88
C PHE A 103 4.86 11.11 -8.88
N GLU A 104 5.22 11.17 -10.16
CA GLU A 104 4.59 10.38 -11.22
C GLU A 104 4.72 8.87 -10.99
N ALA A 105 5.86 8.41 -10.46
CA ALA A 105 6.07 7.00 -10.16
C ALA A 105 5.21 6.52 -8.98
N VAL A 106 5.15 7.30 -7.90
CA VAL A 106 4.30 6.97 -6.74
C VAL A 106 2.81 7.09 -7.10
N ALA A 107 2.44 8.04 -7.96
CA ALA A 107 1.09 8.16 -8.50
C ALA A 107 0.71 6.95 -9.38
N ALA A 108 1.62 6.47 -10.20
CA ALA A 108 1.41 5.24 -10.97
C ALA A 108 1.24 4.01 -10.07
N GLU A 109 2.03 3.90 -9.00
CA GLU A 109 1.87 2.82 -8.03
C GLU A 109 0.55 2.92 -7.28
N ARG A 110 0.15 4.12 -6.87
CA ARG A 110 -1.16 4.36 -6.26
C ARG A 110 -2.31 3.91 -7.16
N VAL A 111 -2.29 4.27 -8.45
CA VAL A 111 -3.33 3.84 -9.40
C VAL A 111 -3.32 2.32 -9.57
N ARG A 112 -2.14 1.68 -9.67
CA ARG A 112 -2.00 0.22 -9.70
C ARG A 112 -2.62 -0.46 -8.49
N LEU A 113 -2.27 -0.02 -7.29
CA LEU A 113 -2.76 -0.59 -6.04
C LEU A 113 -4.27 -0.37 -5.89
N VAL A 114 -4.78 0.81 -6.24
CA VAL A 114 -6.23 1.07 -6.23
C VAL A 114 -6.97 0.14 -7.19
N ARG A 115 -6.47 -0.04 -8.42
CA ARG A 115 -7.10 -0.93 -9.40
C ARG A 115 -7.07 -2.39 -8.93
N ARG A 116 -5.93 -2.84 -8.38
CA ARG A 116 -5.74 -4.22 -7.90
C ARG A 116 -6.63 -4.53 -6.71
N HIS A 117 -6.78 -3.58 -5.78
CA HIS A 117 -7.45 -3.82 -4.50
C HIS A 117 -8.91 -3.33 -4.48
N GLY A 118 -9.35 -2.65 -5.54
CA GLY A 118 -10.74 -2.27 -5.78
C GLY A 118 -11.41 -1.58 -4.60
N ALA A 119 -12.64 -2.00 -4.29
CA ALA A 119 -13.50 -1.45 -3.24
C ALA A 119 -12.88 -1.50 -1.83
N ALA A 120 -11.87 -2.34 -1.58
CA ALA A 120 -11.19 -2.41 -0.29
C ALA A 120 -10.47 -1.08 0.04
N THR A 121 -9.92 -0.41 -0.98
CA THR A 121 -9.20 0.86 -0.82
C THR A 121 -10.10 2.07 -0.63
N VAL A 122 -11.41 1.90 -0.86
CA VAL A 122 -12.43 2.94 -0.75
C VAL A 122 -12.86 3.20 0.72
N GLN A 123 -12.43 2.36 1.65
CA GLN A 123 -12.96 2.33 3.01
C GLN A 123 -12.59 3.54 3.89
N VAL A 124 -13.63 3.99 4.63
CA VAL A 124 -13.73 4.97 5.71
C VAL A 124 -13.49 6.44 5.36
N ARG A 125 -14.59 7.13 5.06
CA ARG A 125 -14.68 8.59 5.15
C ARG A 125 -14.88 9.01 6.60
N SER A 126 -13.93 9.81 7.11
CA SER A 126 -14.16 10.51 8.38
C SER A 126 -15.18 11.61 8.20
N ARG A 127 -15.96 11.89 9.26
CA ARG A 127 -16.81 13.10 9.33
C ARG A 127 -15.98 14.37 9.50
N GLN A 128 -14.73 14.25 9.94
CA GLN A 128 -13.79 15.36 10.03
C GLN A 128 -13.05 15.57 8.71
N GLY A 129 -12.84 16.83 8.34
CA GLY A 129 -12.10 17.21 7.13
C GLY A 129 -10.62 16.78 7.16
N PHE A 130 -10.02 16.68 5.98
CA PHE A 130 -8.63 16.23 5.83
C PHE A 130 -7.63 17.09 6.60
N LEU A 131 -7.69 18.42 6.43
CA LEU A 131 -6.77 19.36 7.09
C LEU A 131 -6.91 19.34 8.62
N ALA A 132 -8.14 19.24 9.14
CA ALA A 132 -8.38 19.13 10.59
C ALA A 132 -7.74 17.86 11.17
N ARG A 133 -7.85 16.74 10.46
CA ARG A 133 -7.22 15.46 10.86
C ARG A 133 -5.71 15.48 10.71
N LEU A 134 -5.18 16.18 9.70
CA LEU A 134 -3.75 16.38 9.51
C LEU A 134 -3.16 17.16 10.70
N GLN A 135 -3.82 18.26 11.09
CA GLN A 135 -3.45 19.06 12.26
C GLN A 135 -3.56 18.26 13.57
N ALA A 136 -4.58 17.41 13.69
CA ALA A 136 -4.77 16.54 14.85
C ALA A 136 -3.86 15.29 14.86
N GLN A 137 -2.97 15.13 13.87
CA GLN A 137 -2.06 13.99 13.73
C GLN A 137 -2.77 12.63 13.75
N ASP A 138 -3.93 12.55 13.10
CA ASP A 138 -4.65 11.31 12.91
C ASP A 138 -3.75 10.24 12.27
N HIS A 139 -3.77 9.02 12.80
CA HIS A 139 -2.87 7.95 12.40
C HIS A 139 -2.96 7.59 10.90
N VAL A 140 -4.16 7.64 10.30
CA VAL A 140 -4.35 7.37 8.87
C VAL A 140 -3.79 8.51 8.03
N ILE A 141 -4.09 9.75 8.42
CA ILE A 141 -3.62 10.93 7.68
C ILE A 141 -2.10 11.08 7.80
N THR A 142 -1.52 10.71 8.93
CA THR A 142 -0.07 10.65 9.12
C THR A 142 0.56 9.62 8.19
N ALA A 143 -0.04 8.44 8.03
CA ALA A 143 0.44 7.45 7.07
C ALA A 143 0.36 7.96 5.61
N VAL A 144 -0.70 8.68 5.25
CA VAL A 144 -0.81 9.33 3.93
C VAL A 144 0.27 10.39 3.75
N ARG A 145 0.49 11.25 4.74
CA ARG A 145 1.56 12.25 4.72
C ARG A 145 2.92 11.59 4.52
N ASP A 146 3.24 10.53 5.25
CA ASP A 146 4.51 9.82 5.15
C ASP A 146 4.80 9.28 3.73
N ILE A 147 3.75 8.83 3.03
CA ILE A 147 3.88 8.36 1.65
C ILE A 147 4.23 9.53 0.72
N TRP A 148 3.55 10.66 0.89
CA TRP A 148 3.51 11.72 -0.12
C TRP A 148 4.40 12.92 0.16
N GLU A 149 4.94 13.05 1.37
CA GLU A 149 5.77 14.20 1.75
C GLU A 149 6.96 14.39 0.82
N ARG A 150 7.78 13.35 0.62
CA ARG A 150 8.94 13.42 -0.28
C ARG A 150 8.53 13.65 -1.75
N PRO A 151 7.57 12.90 -2.33
CA PRO A 151 7.12 13.13 -3.71
C PRO A 151 6.52 14.52 -3.95
N ILE A 152 5.66 15.01 -3.06
CA ILE A 152 4.99 16.31 -3.21
C ILE A 152 6.00 17.44 -3.07
N ARG A 153 6.86 17.43 -2.04
CA ARG A 153 7.91 18.46 -1.90
C ARG A 153 8.87 18.45 -3.09
N ALA A 154 9.19 17.28 -3.65
CA ALA A 154 10.01 17.17 -4.85
C ALA A 154 9.33 17.80 -6.09
N ALA A 155 8.02 17.60 -6.24
CA ALA A 155 7.25 18.23 -7.31
C ALA A 155 7.12 19.75 -7.10
N MET A 156 6.78 20.21 -5.89
CA MET A 156 6.65 21.64 -5.55
C MET A 156 7.93 22.42 -5.89
N ARG A 157 9.11 21.89 -5.52
CA ARG A 157 10.40 22.50 -5.87
C ARG A 157 10.59 22.68 -7.38
N GLN A 158 10.17 21.69 -8.19
CA GLN A 158 10.23 21.79 -9.66
C GLN A 158 9.19 22.76 -10.22
N LEU A 159 8.05 22.93 -9.53
CA LEU A 159 7.00 23.86 -9.92
C LEU A 159 7.26 25.30 -9.45
N GLY A 160 8.28 25.54 -8.63
CA GLY A 160 8.59 26.85 -8.06
C GLY A 160 7.70 27.22 -6.87
N VAL A 161 7.07 26.24 -6.21
CA VAL A 161 6.13 26.47 -5.11
C VAL A 161 6.86 26.36 -3.76
N ALA A 162 6.63 27.33 -2.89
CA ALA A 162 7.23 27.40 -1.55
C ALA A 162 6.72 26.28 -0.62
N ASP A 163 7.59 25.86 0.30
CA ASP A 163 7.37 24.72 1.18
C ASP A 163 6.18 24.90 2.16
N GLU A 164 5.85 26.16 2.47
CA GLU A 164 4.70 26.52 3.32
C GLU A 164 3.34 26.09 2.75
N HIS A 165 3.24 25.90 1.43
CA HIS A 165 2.03 25.40 0.79
C HIS A 165 1.90 23.88 0.82
N PHE A 166 2.79 23.16 1.52
CA PHE A 166 2.81 21.70 1.53
C PHE A 166 1.48 21.07 1.96
N ASP A 167 0.87 21.56 3.05
CA ASP A 167 -0.39 21.00 3.56
C ASP A 167 -1.53 21.17 2.54
N HIS A 168 -1.57 22.29 1.81
CA HIS A 168 -2.52 22.53 0.73
C HIS A 168 -2.23 21.64 -0.49
N ALA A 169 -0.96 21.45 -0.85
CA ALA A 169 -0.58 20.54 -1.93
C ALA A 169 -0.92 19.08 -1.59
N LEU A 170 -0.79 18.67 -0.32
CA LEU A 170 -1.20 17.36 0.17
C LEU A 170 -2.74 17.21 0.19
N PHE A 171 -3.46 18.26 0.58
CA PHE A 171 -4.92 18.32 0.52
C PHE A 171 -5.46 18.16 -0.91
N LEU A 172 -4.89 18.89 -1.88
CA LEU A 172 -5.23 18.77 -3.29
C LEU A 172 -4.95 17.35 -3.82
N TYR A 173 -3.81 16.76 -3.44
CA TYR A 173 -3.53 15.36 -3.75
C TYR A 173 -4.62 14.43 -3.20
N ASN A 174 -5.01 14.59 -1.93
CA ASN A 174 -6.03 13.77 -1.29
C ASN A 174 -7.39 13.85 -1.99
N ILE A 175 -7.74 15.01 -2.56
CA ILE A 175 -8.97 15.16 -3.36
C ILE A 175 -8.82 14.46 -4.72
N MET A 176 -7.75 14.75 -5.45
CA MET A 176 -7.63 14.37 -6.86
C MET A 176 -7.24 12.90 -7.06
N PHE A 177 -6.64 12.27 -6.06
CA PHE A 177 -6.24 10.86 -6.09
C PHE A 177 -7.10 10.00 -5.16
N ASP A 178 -8.39 10.34 -5.05
CA ASP A 178 -9.35 9.51 -4.34
C ASP A 178 -9.46 8.14 -5.02
N PRO A 179 -9.45 7.03 -4.25
CA PRO A 179 -9.59 5.70 -4.84
C PRO A 179 -10.87 5.53 -5.66
N ARG A 180 -11.99 6.16 -5.27
CA ARG A 180 -13.26 6.07 -6.03
C ARG A 180 -13.14 6.76 -7.37
N ASP A 181 -12.61 7.98 -7.38
CA ASP A 181 -12.47 8.76 -8.62
C ASP A 181 -11.45 8.11 -9.57
N ILE A 182 -10.39 7.49 -9.03
CA ILE A 182 -9.45 6.69 -9.83
C ILE A 182 -10.17 5.49 -10.48
N LEU A 183 -10.96 4.74 -9.70
CA LEU A 183 -11.71 3.59 -10.23
C LEU A 183 -12.74 4.01 -11.28
N ASP A 184 -13.45 5.11 -11.04
CA ASP A 184 -14.42 5.67 -11.99
C ASP A 184 -13.74 6.10 -13.29
N LEU A 185 -12.58 6.77 -13.22
CA LEU A 185 -11.79 7.13 -14.40
C LEU A 185 -11.33 5.90 -15.19
N VAL A 186 -10.88 4.83 -14.52
CA VAL A 186 -10.54 3.57 -15.19
C VAL A 186 -11.77 2.96 -15.85
N ALA A 187 -12.94 3.00 -15.19
CA ALA A 187 -14.20 2.48 -15.73
C ALA A 187 -14.68 3.21 -17.01
N THR A 188 -14.18 4.42 -17.28
CA THR A 188 -14.43 5.12 -18.57
C THR A 188 -13.65 4.53 -19.76
N GLY A 189 -12.81 3.51 -19.55
CA GLY A 189 -11.99 2.88 -20.58
C GLY A 189 -10.57 3.44 -20.71
N LEU A 190 -10.15 4.30 -19.78
CA LEU A 190 -8.78 4.79 -19.72
C LEU A 190 -7.84 3.73 -19.14
N ASP A 191 -6.69 3.52 -19.79
CA ASP A 191 -5.60 2.76 -19.19
C ASP A 191 -4.96 3.51 -18.00
N GLU A 192 -4.20 2.80 -17.16
CA GLU A 192 -3.58 3.40 -15.96
C GLU A 192 -2.65 4.55 -16.29
N ALA A 193 -1.84 4.41 -17.35
CA ALA A 193 -0.90 5.45 -17.73
C ALA A 193 -1.66 6.74 -18.12
N ALA A 194 -2.80 6.59 -18.77
CA ALA A 194 -3.69 7.66 -19.20
C ALA A 194 -4.39 8.34 -18.01
N VAL A 195 -4.78 7.58 -16.98
CA VAL A 195 -5.29 8.12 -15.71
C VAL A 195 -4.19 8.89 -14.98
N VAL A 196 -3.02 8.29 -14.78
CA VAL A 196 -1.88 8.91 -14.07
C VAL A 196 -1.46 10.21 -14.73
N ARG A 197 -1.31 10.23 -16.07
CA ARG A 197 -0.92 11.45 -16.79
C ARG A 197 -1.94 12.59 -16.60
N ARG A 198 -3.24 12.29 -16.66
CA ARG A 198 -4.30 13.29 -16.52
C ARG A 198 -4.37 13.85 -15.11
N LEU A 199 -4.43 12.98 -14.10
CA LEU A 199 -4.48 13.37 -12.70
C LEU A 199 -3.24 14.16 -12.29
N THR A 200 -2.04 13.72 -12.70
CA THR A 200 -0.80 14.41 -12.37
C THR A 200 -0.72 15.80 -13.00
N ARG A 201 -1.10 15.94 -14.28
CA ARG A 201 -1.13 17.27 -14.94
C ARG A 201 -2.14 18.20 -14.29
N ALA A 202 -3.34 17.69 -14.01
CA ALA A 202 -4.38 18.47 -13.34
C ALA A 202 -3.92 18.89 -11.93
N TYR A 203 -3.26 17.98 -11.20
CA TYR A 203 -2.69 18.26 -9.88
C TYR A 203 -1.63 19.36 -9.91
N TYR A 204 -0.68 19.30 -10.85
CA TYR A 204 0.33 20.36 -10.98
C TYR A 204 -0.30 21.72 -11.34
N GLY A 205 -1.33 21.73 -12.19
CA GLY A 205 -2.11 22.93 -12.48
C GLY A 205 -2.80 23.47 -11.24
N ALA A 206 -3.46 22.61 -10.46
CA ALA A 206 -4.15 22.98 -9.23
C ALA A 206 -3.19 23.54 -8.17
N VAL A 207 -2.02 22.92 -7.98
CA VAL A 207 -1.01 23.39 -7.03
C VAL A 207 -0.49 24.77 -7.39
N ARG A 208 -0.23 25.05 -8.68
CA ARG A 208 0.19 26.38 -9.13
C ARG A 208 -0.93 27.41 -8.96
N GLY A 209 -2.12 27.11 -9.48
CA GLY A 209 -3.26 28.02 -9.43
C GLY A 209 -3.71 28.34 -8.01
N TRP A 210 -3.49 27.43 -7.05
CA TRP A 210 -3.77 27.69 -5.63
C TRP A 210 -2.86 28.77 -5.06
N VAL A 211 -1.57 28.75 -5.39
CA VAL A 211 -0.58 29.73 -4.91
C VAL A 211 -0.77 31.07 -5.60
N ASP A 212 -1.12 31.06 -6.89
CA ASP A 212 -1.37 32.30 -7.65
C ASP A 212 -2.57 33.09 -7.08
N ALA A 213 -3.55 32.41 -6.46
CA ALA A 213 -4.69 33.05 -5.81
C ALA A 213 -4.30 33.90 -4.59
N ASP A 214 -3.16 33.62 -3.95
CA ASP A 214 -2.63 34.42 -2.84
C ASP A 214 -1.88 35.67 -3.34
N SER A 215 -1.60 35.75 -4.64
CA SER A 215 -0.80 36.81 -5.28
C SER A 215 -1.64 37.88 -6.00
N GLY A 216 -2.97 37.73 -6.04
CA GLY A 216 -3.91 38.65 -6.69
C GLY A 216 -4.77 39.41 -5.70
#